data_AF-A0A6N8BIM3-F1
#
_entry.id   AF-A0A6N8BIM3-F1
#
_cell.length_a   1.000
_cell.length_b   1.000
_cell.length_c   1.000
_cell.angle_alpha   90.00
_cell.angle_beta   90.00
_cell.angle_gamma   90.00
#
_symmetry.space_group_name_H-M   'P 1'
#
loop_
_entity.id
_entity.type
_entity.pdbx_description
1 polymer ?
#
loop_
_entity_poly.entity_id
_entity_poly.type
_entity_poly.pdbx_seq_one_letter_code
_entity_poly.pdbx_strand_id
1 'polypeptide(L)'
;MLFVVAALVLLLIPGPSVLYITTRSIDQGRKAGLVSVFGNALGSAILAACAAVGLSAILTSSAVAFSVVKYLGAAYLIYLGIRRLFSNDDHISTEYQRKRLSHIFIQGTLVAVLNPKTALFFLAFLPQFVDVSRGYIWEQTFLLGLTFVGLGICTDSIYALLAGMVGNWCDFAN
;
A
#
# COMPACT_ATOMS: atom_id res chain seq x y z
N MET A 1 9.40 -13.42 10.24
CA MET A 1 9.47 -12.33 11.26
C MET A 1 10.08 -11.05 10.71
N LEU A 2 11.28 -11.07 10.11
CA LEU A 2 11.88 -9.86 9.49
C LEU A 2 10.98 -9.19 8.43
N PHE A 3 10.33 -9.97 7.57
CA PHE A 3 9.39 -9.44 6.57
C PHE A 3 8.26 -8.62 7.20
N VAL A 4 7.65 -9.11 8.28
CA VAL A 4 6.53 -8.44 8.97
C VAL A 4 6.98 -7.09 9.51
N VAL A 5 8.16 -7.03 10.14
CA VAL A 5 8.73 -5.77 10.65
C VAL A 5 8.95 -4.78 9.50
N ALA A 6 9.57 -5.20 8.41
CA ALA A 6 9.83 -4.33 7.28
C ALA A 6 8.54 -3.88 6.57
N ALA A 7 7.56 -4.77 6.44
CA ALA A 7 6.23 -4.46 5.93
C ALA A 7 5.53 -3.41 6.80
N LEU A 8 5.56 -3.56 8.13
CA LEU A 8 4.96 -2.61 9.06
C LEU A 8 5.63 -1.23 8.98
N VAL A 9 6.97 -1.17 8.95
CA VAL A 9 7.70 0.11 8.77
C VAL A 9 7.24 0.81 7.50
N LEU A 10 7.10 0.07 6.39
CA LEU A 10 6.61 0.63 5.15
C LEU A 10 5.15 1.08 5.27
N LEU A 11 4.25 0.25 5.82
CA LEU A 11 2.82 0.54 5.93
C LEU A 11 2.52 1.75 6.81
N LEU A 12 3.29 1.96 7.88
CA LEU A 12 3.12 3.08 8.80
C LEU A 12 3.55 4.44 8.20
N ILE A 13 4.40 4.42 7.16
CA ILE A 13 4.77 5.66 6.47
C ILE A 13 3.58 6.08 5.58
N PRO A 14 2.97 7.26 5.77
CA PRO A 14 1.82 7.66 4.98
C PRO A 14 2.18 7.83 3.50
N GLY A 15 1.44 7.13 2.63
CA GLY A 15 1.53 7.20 1.18
C GLY A 15 0.19 7.56 0.53
N PRO A 16 0.06 7.47 -0.80
CA PRO A 16 -1.18 7.78 -1.52
C PRO A 16 -2.40 7.00 -0.99
N SER A 17 -2.24 5.71 -0.70
CA SER A 17 -3.29 4.86 -0.12
C SER A 17 -3.79 5.37 1.24
N VAL A 18 -2.85 5.63 2.17
CA VAL A 18 -3.18 6.10 3.52
C VAL A 18 -3.83 7.48 3.48
N LEU A 19 -3.34 8.39 2.62
CA LEU A 19 -3.97 9.69 2.41
C LEU A 19 -5.40 9.54 1.88
N TYR A 20 -5.61 8.74 0.84
CA TYR A 20 -6.93 8.49 0.28
C TYR A 20 -7.92 7.96 1.33
N ILE A 21 -7.49 6.96 2.12
CA ILE A 21 -8.30 6.38 3.20
C ILE A 21 -8.62 7.44 4.26
N THR A 22 -7.62 8.20 4.69
CA THR A 22 -7.75 9.24 5.72
C THR A 22 -8.73 10.32 5.27
N THR A 23 -8.55 10.89 4.08
CA THR A 23 -9.44 11.94 3.55
C THR A 23 -10.87 11.43 3.37
N ARG A 24 -11.07 10.21 2.84
CA ARG A 24 -12.41 9.62 2.73
C ARG A 24 -13.08 9.38 4.07
N SER A 25 -12.29 9.07 5.09
CA SER A 25 -12.80 8.85 6.44
C SER A 25 -13.21 10.15 7.12
N ILE A 26 -12.45 11.22 6.91
CA ILE A 26 -12.78 12.57 7.40
C ILE A 26 -14.05 13.07 6.70
N ASP A 27 -14.09 13.02 5.37
CA ASP A 27 -15.17 13.67 4.58
C ASP A 27 -16.50 12.89 4.57
N GLN A 28 -16.47 11.56 4.67
CA GLN A 28 -17.66 10.71 4.50
C GLN A 28 -17.83 9.66 5.62
N GLY A 29 -17.07 9.84 6.70
CA GLY A 29 -17.13 9.02 7.90
C GLY A 29 -16.46 7.66 7.79
N ARG A 30 -16.42 6.95 8.93
CA ARG A 30 -15.74 5.66 9.11
C ARG A 30 -16.12 4.60 8.08
N LYS A 31 -17.40 4.55 7.67
CA LYS A 31 -17.87 3.56 6.69
C LYS A 31 -17.21 3.75 5.31
N ALA A 32 -17.10 5.00 4.84
CA ALA A 32 -16.40 5.31 3.61
C ALA A 32 -14.91 4.95 3.73
N GLY A 33 -14.30 5.26 4.88
CA GLY A 33 -12.94 4.86 5.23
C GLY A 33 -12.69 3.35 5.11
N LEU A 34 -13.50 2.53 5.79
CA LEU A 34 -13.34 1.07 5.75
C LEU A 34 -13.56 0.49 4.34
N VAL A 35 -14.49 1.05 3.56
CA VAL A 35 -14.65 0.64 2.16
C VAL A 35 -13.42 0.98 1.31
N SER A 36 -12.78 2.13 1.55
CA SER A 36 -11.49 2.47 0.95
C SER A 36 -10.40 1.46 1.33
N VAL A 37 -10.38 1.00 2.60
CA VAL A 37 -9.42 -0.04 3.06
C VAL A 37 -9.59 -1.33 2.28
N PHE A 38 -10.82 -1.83 2.12
CA PHE A 38 -11.06 -3.06 1.36
C PHE A 38 -10.74 -2.91 -0.13
N GLY A 39 -11.01 -1.74 -0.72
CA GLY A 39 -10.55 -1.44 -2.08
C GLY A 39 -9.03 -1.47 -2.17
N ASN A 40 -8.34 -0.80 -1.23
CA ASN A 40 -6.88 -0.76 -1.17
C ASN A 40 -6.27 -2.17 -1.00
N ALA A 41 -6.91 -3.00 -0.16
CA ALA A 41 -6.51 -4.39 0.05
C ALA A 41 -6.64 -5.22 -1.22
N LEU A 42 -7.74 -5.09 -1.97
CA LEU A 42 -7.91 -5.77 -3.25
C LEU A 42 -6.83 -5.36 -4.26
N GLY A 43 -6.58 -4.06 -4.41
CA GLY A 43 -5.55 -3.59 -5.35
C GLY A 43 -4.14 -4.04 -4.96
N SER A 44 -3.85 -4.09 -3.66
CA SER A 44 -2.59 -4.62 -3.15
C SER A 44 -2.48 -6.14 -3.37
N ALA A 45 -3.58 -6.89 -3.25
CA ALA A 45 -3.61 -8.32 -3.56
C ALA A 45 -3.41 -8.59 -5.07
N ILE A 46 -3.94 -7.74 -5.95
CA ILE A 46 -3.67 -7.80 -7.39
C ILE A 46 -2.18 -7.59 -7.65
N LEU A 47 -1.57 -6.55 -7.06
CA LEU A 47 -0.14 -6.32 -7.18
C LEU A 47 0.70 -7.49 -6.64
N ALA A 48 0.28 -8.11 -5.54
CA ALA A 48 0.94 -9.30 -5.00
C ALA A 48 0.89 -10.49 -5.97
N ALA A 49 -0.26 -10.73 -6.60
CA ALA A 49 -0.40 -11.76 -7.63
C ALA A 49 0.48 -11.46 -8.85
N CYS A 50 0.46 -10.22 -9.35
CA CYS A 50 1.33 -9.78 -10.44
C CYS A 50 2.82 -9.94 -10.08
N ALA A 51 3.20 -9.59 -8.85
CA ALA A 51 4.57 -9.76 -8.37
C ALA A 51 4.96 -11.24 -8.30
N ALA A 52 4.08 -12.12 -7.81
CA ALA A 52 4.33 -13.56 -7.76
C ALA A 52 4.64 -14.16 -9.13
N VAL A 53 3.88 -13.76 -10.15
CA VAL A 53 4.12 -14.19 -11.54
C VAL A 53 5.37 -13.52 -12.12
N GLY A 54 5.46 -12.20 -12.04
CA GLY A 54 6.52 -11.41 -12.67
C GLY A 54 7.90 -11.67 -12.08
N LEU A 55 8.01 -11.79 -10.75
CA LEU A 55 9.27 -12.09 -10.08
C LEU A 55 9.76 -13.50 -10.38
N SER A 56 8.86 -14.47 -10.51
CA SER A 56 9.22 -15.82 -10.92
C SER A 56 9.88 -15.82 -12.30
N ALA A 57 9.35 -15.03 -13.25
CA ALA A 57 9.94 -14.87 -14.58
C ALA A 57 11.29 -14.12 -14.55
N ILE A 58 11.40 -13.05 -13.75
CA ILE A 58 12.64 -12.25 -13.65
C ILE A 58 13.77 -13.04 -12.98
N LEU A 59 13.48 -13.71 -11.84
CA LEU A 59 14.47 -14.45 -11.07
C LEU A 59 15.00 -15.68 -11.80
N THR A 60 14.17 -16.32 -12.63
CA THR A 60 14.59 -17.47 -13.44
C THR A 60 15.33 -17.07 -14.71
N SER A 61 15.16 -15.83 -15.20
CA SER A 61 15.81 -15.37 -16.44
C SER A 61 17.17 -14.70 -16.22
N SER A 62 17.33 -13.80 -15.23
CA SER A 62 18.62 -13.11 -15.02
C SER A 62 18.79 -12.52 -13.62
N ALA A 63 19.83 -12.98 -12.91
CA ALA A 63 20.25 -12.43 -11.63
C ALA A 63 20.70 -10.96 -11.72
N VAL A 64 21.25 -10.52 -12.86
CA VAL A 64 21.70 -9.14 -13.08
C VAL A 64 20.49 -8.22 -13.26
N ALA A 65 19.52 -8.61 -14.09
CA ALA A 65 18.29 -7.83 -14.29
C ALA A 65 17.53 -7.66 -12.96
N PHE A 66 17.42 -8.74 -12.18
CA PHE A 66 16.87 -8.69 -10.85
C PHE A 66 17.60 -7.72 -9.92
N SER A 67 18.94 -7.76 -9.90
CA SER A 67 19.76 -6.88 -9.06
C SER A 67 19.56 -5.40 -9.41
N VAL A 68 19.51 -5.06 -10.69
CA VAL A 68 19.23 -3.69 -11.16
C VAL A 68 17.87 -3.21 -10.67
N VAL A 69 16.83 -4.01 -10.86
CA VAL A 69 15.47 -3.69 -10.41
C VAL A 69 15.42 -3.51 -8.90
N LYS A 70 16.08 -4.38 -8.15
CA LYS A 70 16.19 -4.32 -6.69
C LYS A 70 16.81 -3.00 -6.23
N TYR A 71 17.97 -2.62 -6.77
CA TYR A 71 18.65 -1.39 -6.35
C TYR A 71 17.89 -0.13 -6.78
N LEU A 72 17.31 -0.11 -7.98
CA LEU A 72 16.49 1.02 -8.44
C LEU A 72 15.25 1.21 -7.57
N GLY A 73 14.53 0.13 -7.23
CA GLY A 73 13.37 0.23 -6.38
C GLY A 73 13.71 0.64 -4.95
N ALA A 74 14.82 0.15 -4.39
CA ALA A 74 15.30 0.59 -3.09
C ALA A 74 15.67 2.08 -3.08
N ALA A 75 16.43 2.54 -4.08
CA ALA A 75 16.78 3.96 -4.24
C ALA A 75 15.54 4.85 -4.36
N TYR A 76 14.54 4.40 -5.12
CA TYR A 76 13.29 5.14 -5.27
C TYR A 76 12.46 5.17 -3.98
N LEU A 77 12.41 4.07 -3.21
CA LEU A 77 11.75 4.06 -1.90
C LEU A 77 12.44 5.00 -0.91
N ILE A 78 13.77 5.05 -0.91
CA ILE A 78 14.55 6.02 -0.13
C ILE A 78 14.20 7.45 -0.57
N TYR A 79 14.19 7.71 -1.88
CA TYR A 79 13.80 9.01 -2.43
C TYR A 79 12.38 9.41 -2.00
N LEU A 80 11.40 8.51 -2.09
CA LEU A 80 10.03 8.78 -1.61
C LEU A 80 9.98 9.06 -0.11
N GLY A 81 10.75 8.31 0.69
CA GLY A 81 10.86 8.51 2.13
C GLY A 81 11.44 9.88 2.47
N ILE A 82 12.56 10.24 1.85
CA ILE A 82 13.21 11.56 1.99
C ILE A 82 12.24 12.66 1.55
N ARG A 83 11.66 12.55 0.35
CA ARG A 83 10.70 13.53 -0.15
C ARG A 83 9.59 13.73 0.86
N ARG A 84 9.04 12.68 1.48
CA ARG A 84 8.02 12.81 2.51
C ARG A 84 8.46 13.51 3.79
N LEU A 85 9.71 13.34 4.22
CA LEU A 85 10.24 14.04 5.40
C LEU A 85 10.45 15.53 5.15
N PHE A 86 10.69 15.93 3.89
CA PHE A 86 11.01 17.31 3.52
C PHE A 86 9.88 18.03 2.74
N SER A 87 8.80 17.34 2.38
CA SER A 87 7.64 17.97 1.75
C SER A 87 6.70 18.46 2.84
N ASN A 88 6.52 19.77 2.93
CA ASN A 88 5.27 20.33 3.45
C ASN A 88 4.23 20.04 2.37
N ASP A 89 3.61 18.86 2.43
CA ASP A 89 2.42 18.61 1.62
C ASP A 89 1.34 19.53 2.20
N ASP A 90 1.18 20.71 1.57
CA ASP A 90 0.00 21.55 1.73
C ASP A 90 -1.21 20.62 1.62
N HIS A 91 -2.07 20.68 2.63
CA HIS A 91 -3.33 19.96 2.60
C HIS A 91 -4.07 20.36 1.32
N ILE A 92 -4.00 19.54 0.28
CA ILE A 92 -4.91 19.64 -0.85
C ILE A 92 -6.26 19.26 -0.28
N SER A 93 -6.97 20.27 0.21
CA SER A 93 -8.38 20.23 0.56
C SER A 93 -9.18 20.09 -0.74
N THR A 94 -9.08 18.92 -1.38
CA THR A 94 -10.11 18.51 -2.33
C THR A 94 -11.27 18.03 -1.50
N GLU A 95 -12.25 18.88 -1.34
CA GLU A 95 -13.58 18.53 -0.86
C GLU A 95 -14.08 17.33 -1.68
N TYR A 96 -13.97 16.11 -1.14
CA TYR A 96 -14.40 14.94 -1.89
C TYR A 96 -15.92 14.86 -1.84
N GLN A 97 -16.57 15.26 -2.94
CA GLN A 97 -18.01 15.07 -3.13
C GLN A 97 -18.47 13.68 -2.66
N ARG A 98 -19.64 13.65 -2.00
CA ARG A 98 -20.23 12.42 -1.46
C ARG A 98 -20.33 11.37 -2.57
N LYS A 99 -19.56 10.27 -2.48
CA LYS A 99 -19.51 9.23 -3.52
C LYS A 99 -20.23 7.97 -3.03
N ARG A 100 -20.78 7.20 -3.96
CA ARG A 100 -21.29 5.86 -3.66
C ARG A 100 -20.16 4.96 -3.18
N LEU A 101 -20.44 4.06 -2.24
CA LEU A 101 -19.45 3.13 -1.67
C LEU A 101 -18.76 2.28 -2.74
N SER A 102 -19.49 1.88 -3.80
CA SER A 102 -18.88 1.15 -4.93
C SER A 102 -17.77 1.94 -5.64
N HIS A 103 -17.96 3.26 -5.79
CA HIS A 103 -16.94 4.12 -6.42
C HIS A 103 -15.75 4.33 -5.50
N ILE A 104 -15.99 4.41 -4.18
CA ILE A 104 -14.92 4.51 -3.18
C ILE A 104 -14.08 3.22 -3.19
N PHE A 105 -14.73 2.06 -3.25
CA PHE A 105 -14.05 0.78 -3.37
C PHE A 105 -13.17 0.72 -4.62
N ILE A 106 -13.74 1.02 -5.80
CA ILE A 106 -12.98 1.01 -7.08
C ILE A 106 -11.82 2.01 -7.04
N GLN A 107 -12.05 3.22 -6.52
CA GLN A 107 -10.98 4.20 -6.38
C GLN A 107 -9.89 3.72 -5.43
N GLY A 108 -10.23 3.11 -4.29
CA GLY A 108 -9.25 2.50 -3.38
C GLY A 108 -8.40 1.44 -4.08
N THR A 109 -9.03 0.57 -4.88
CA THR A 109 -8.33 -0.44 -5.70
C THR A 109 -7.36 0.22 -6.68
N LEU A 110 -7.81 1.25 -7.42
CA LEU A 110 -6.96 1.96 -8.38
C LEU A 110 -5.80 2.69 -7.70
N VAL A 111 -6.06 3.35 -6.57
CA VAL A 111 -5.02 4.02 -5.79
C VAL A 111 -3.95 3.03 -5.34
N ALA A 112 -4.35 1.84 -4.89
CA ALA A 112 -3.41 0.79 -4.49
C ALA A 112 -2.58 0.25 -5.66
N VAL A 113 -3.23 -0.09 -6.78
CA VAL A 113 -2.54 -0.63 -7.97
C VAL A 113 -1.56 0.38 -8.55
N LEU A 114 -1.93 1.66 -8.57
CA LEU A 114 -1.08 2.75 -9.07
C LEU A 114 -0.11 3.28 -8.01
N ASN A 115 -0.07 2.70 -6.81
CA ASN A 115 0.80 3.17 -5.74
C ASN A 115 2.24 2.73 -6.02
N PRO A 116 3.14 3.64 -6.41
CA PRO A 116 4.52 3.27 -6.75
C PRO A 116 5.26 2.71 -5.54
N LYS A 117 4.90 3.13 -4.32
CA LYS A 117 5.51 2.63 -3.09
C LYS A 117 5.22 1.15 -2.88
N THR A 118 3.96 0.73 -3.01
CA THR A 118 3.57 -0.68 -2.86
C THR A 118 4.15 -1.52 -4.00
N ALA A 119 4.05 -1.04 -5.23
CA ALA A 119 4.60 -1.73 -6.40
C ALA A 119 6.11 -1.97 -6.27
N LEU A 120 6.87 -0.95 -5.85
CA LEU A 120 8.32 -1.06 -5.69
C LEU A 120 8.71 -1.89 -4.47
N PHE A 121 7.93 -1.86 -3.39
CA PHE A 121 8.15 -2.79 -2.29
C PHE A 121 8.04 -4.24 -2.76
N PHE A 122 7.00 -4.58 -3.52
CA PHE A 122 6.87 -5.94 -4.06
C PHE A 122 7.94 -6.27 -5.09
N LEU A 123 8.33 -5.33 -5.95
CA LEU A 123 9.27 -5.60 -7.02
C LEU A 123 10.73 -5.67 -6.54
N ALA A 124 11.14 -4.79 -5.63
CA ALA A 124 12.53 -4.64 -5.22
C ALA A 124 12.82 -5.22 -3.83
N PHE A 125 11.86 -5.16 -2.91
CA PHE A 125 12.09 -5.47 -1.51
C PHE A 125 11.58 -6.86 -1.11
N LEU A 126 10.35 -7.23 -1.48
CA LEU A 126 9.77 -8.55 -1.18
C LEU A 126 10.67 -9.73 -1.62
N PRO A 127 11.31 -9.73 -2.81
CA PRO A 127 12.09 -10.87 -3.29
C PRO A 127 13.26 -11.24 -2.40
N GLN A 128 13.78 -10.32 -1.58
CA GLN A 128 14.87 -10.62 -0.65
C GLN A 128 14.47 -11.60 0.47
N PHE A 129 13.15 -11.81 0.65
CA PHE A 129 12.60 -12.76 1.61
C PHE A 129 12.17 -14.07 0.96
N VAL A 130 12.36 -14.21 -0.36
CA VAL A 130 12.08 -15.43 -1.10
C VAL A 130 13.36 -16.25 -1.19
N ASP A 131 13.27 -17.51 -0.81
CA ASP A 131 14.37 -18.47 -0.90
C ASP A 131 14.14 -19.36 -2.13
N VAL A 132 14.97 -19.17 -3.16
CA VAL A 132 14.91 -19.91 -4.44
C VAL A 132 15.17 -21.40 -4.25
N SER A 133 15.83 -21.80 -3.15
CA SER A 133 16.11 -23.21 -2.83
C SER A 133 14.97 -23.89 -2.06
N ARG A 134 13.95 -23.16 -1.59
CA ARG A 134 12.89 -23.68 -0.71
C ARG A 134 11.48 -23.64 -1.33
N GLY A 135 11.33 -24.26 -2.49
CA GLY A 135 10.03 -24.43 -3.16
C GLY A 135 9.75 -23.39 -4.23
N TYR A 136 8.48 -23.20 -4.59
CA TYR A 136 8.12 -22.34 -5.71
C TYR A 136 8.15 -20.85 -5.35
N ILE A 137 8.89 -20.06 -6.13
CA ILE A 137 9.04 -18.60 -5.97
C ILE A 137 7.69 -17.88 -5.93
N TRP A 138 6.75 -18.27 -6.80
CA TRP A 138 5.44 -17.63 -6.90
C TRP A 138 4.61 -17.86 -5.64
N GLU A 139 4.64 -19.06 -5.03
CA GLU A 139 3.90 -19.38 -3.80
C GLU A 139 4.41 -18.56 -2.62
N GLN A 140 5.74 -18.54 -2.41
CA GLN A 140 6.36 -17.73 -1.36
C GLN A 140 6.04 -16.25 -1.55
N THR A 141 6.15 -15.75 -2.79
CA THR A 141 5.88 -14.35 -3.10
C THR A 141 4.43 -13.99 -2.85
N PHE A 142 3.50 -14.86 -3.26
CA PHE A 142 2.08 -14.65 -3.07
C PHE A 142 1.70 -14.67 -1.59
N LEU A 143 2.24 -15.60 -0.80
CA LEU A 143 1.99 -15.70 0.64
C LEU A 143 2.54 -14.47 1.40
N LEU A 144 3.74 -14.01 1.07
CA LEU A 144 4.30 -12.78 1.61
C LEU A 144 3.46 -11.56 1.22
N GLY A 145 2.99 -11.51 -0.02
CA GLY A 145 2.07 -10.49 -0.51
C GLY A 145 0.74 -10.47 0.26
N LEU A 146 0.11 -11.62 0.48
CA LEU A 146 -1.11 -11.74 1.29
C LEU A 146 -0.88 -11.35 2.75
N THR A 147 0.29 -11.68 3.30
CA THR A 147 0.69 -11.24 4.65
C THR A 147 0.77 -9.72 4.71
N PHE A 148 1.39 -9.08 3.71
CA PHE A 148 1.43 -7.62 3.60
C PHE A 148 0.03 -7.01 3.49
N VAL A 149 -0.86 -7.60 2.68
CA VAL A 149 -2.25 -7.16 2.56
C VAL A 149 -2.99 -7.26 3.89
N GLY A 150 -2.85 -8.36 4.62
CA GLY A 150 -3.48 -8.55 5.92
C GLY A 150 -2.99 -7.53 6.96
N LEU A 151 -1.69 -7.28 7.01
CA LEU A 151 -1.13 -6.20 7.85
C LEU A 151 -1.67 -4.83 7.44
N GLY A 152 -1.76 -4.57 6.13
CA GLY A 152 -2.30 -3.34 5.57
C GLY A 152 -3.76 -3.10 5.97
N ILE A 153 -4.61 -4.14 5.92
CA ILE A 153 -6.00 -4.04 6.40
C ILE A 153 -6.04 -3.59 7.86
N CYS A 154 -5.20 -4.16 8.72
CA CYS A 154 -5.13 -3.78 10.13
C CYS A 154 -4.68 -2.33 10.32
N THR A 155 -3.56 -1.93 9.71
CA THR A 155 -3.02 -0.56 9.85
C THR A 155 -3.94 0.49 9.25
N ASP A 156 -4.46 0.23 8.04
CA ASP A 156 -5.29 1.17 7.32
C ASP A 156 -6.68 1.31 7.96
N SER A 157 -7.21 0.25 8.59
CA SER A 157 -8.44 0.34 9.38
C SER A 157 -8.27 1.24 10.60
N ILE A 158 -7.11 1.18 11.27
CA ILE A 158 -6.80 2.09 12.38
C ILE A 158 -6.81 3.55 11.88
N TYR A 159 -6.12 3.83 10.77
CA TYR A 159 -6.18 5.16 10.15
C TYR A 159 -7.60 5.58 9.81
N ALA A 160 -8.39 4.71 9.19
CA ALA A 160 -9.77 5.01 8.81
C ALA A 160 -10.67 5.35 10.01
N LEU A 161 -10.56 4.58 11.09
CA LEU A 161 -11.38 4.77 12.28
C LEU A 161 -11.02 6.03 13.05
N LEU A 162 -9.71 6.31 13.21
CA LEU A 162 -9.21 7.51 13.86
C LEU A 162 -9.56 8.76 13.05
N ALA A 163 -9.31 8.75 11.74
CA ALA A 163 -9.62 9.85 10.84
C ALA A 163 -11.13 10.15 10.80
N GLY A 164 -11.96 9.11 10.75
CA GLY A 164 -13.42 9.28 10.83
C GLY A 164 -13.94 9.71 12.20
N MET A 165 -13.18 9.51 13.29
CA MET A 165 -13.51 10.09 14.59
C MET A 165 -13.25 11.61 14.59
N VAL A 166 -12.13 12.04 14.01
CA VAL A 166 -11.76 13.46 13.89
C VAL A 166 -12.74 14.20 12.99
N GLY A 167 -13.11 13.64 11.83
CA GLY A 167 -14.08 14.25 10.92
C GLY A 167 -15.43 14.52 11.61
N ASN A 168 -15.97 13.51 12.30
CA ASN A 168 -17.22 13.67 13.04
C ASN A 168 -17.12 14.75 14.14
N TRP A 169 -15.98 14.89 14.82
CA TRP A 169 -15.80 15.92 15.85
C TRP A 169 -15.83 17.34 15.27
N CYS A 170 -15.20 17.55 14.11
CA CYS A 170 -15.23 18.83 13.41
C CYS A 170 -16.66 19.21 12.96
N ASP A 171 -17.47 18.22 12.54
CA ASP A 171 -18.87 18.44 12.17
C ASP A 171 -19.75 18.84 13.37
N PHE A 172 -19.41 18.42 14.59
CA PHE A 172 -20.12 18.79 15.82
C PHE A 172 -19.71 20.17 16.38
N ALA A 173 -18.54 20.69 15.99
CA ALA A 173 -18.00 21.95 16.50
C ALA A 173 -18.42 23.20 15.67
N ASN A 174 -19.11 22.98 14.54
CA ASN A 174 -19.73 24.00 13.69
C ASN A 174 -21.25 24.03 13.90
#